data_AF-A0A3B7RIC8-F1
#
_entry.id   AF-A0A3B7RIC8-F1
#
_cell.length_a   1.000
_cell.length_b   1.000
_cell.length_c   1.000
_cell.angle_alpha   90.00
_cell.angle_beta   90.00
_cell.angle_gamma   90.00
#
_symmetry.space_group_name_H-M   'P 1'
#
loop_
_entity.id
_entity.type
_entity.pdbx_description
1 polymer ?
#
loop_
_entity_poly.entity_id
_entity_poly.type
_entity_poly.pdbx_seq_one_letter_code
_entity_poly.pdbx_strand_id
1 'polypeptide(L)'
;MPEACPVCKQAYEPEPGFYWGAMYFSYGFTVAIFVISGVLLYYLANDPPLWVYISVVGGVALLSTPVVFRYSRALMLYLFGGVESRPPVA
;
A
#
# COMPACT_ATOMS: atom_id res chain seq x y z
N MET A 1 -20.01 1.75 7.74
CA MET A 1 -19.20 2.96 7.51
C MET A 1 -20.17 4.04 7.08
N PRO A 2 -20.07 5.29 7.58
CA PRO A 2 -20.87 6.38 7.03
C PRO A 2 -20.61 6.51 5.53
N GLU A 3 -21.61 6.88 4.73
CA GLU A 3 -21.47 6.95 3.26
C GLU A 3 -20.43 8.01 2.83
N ALA A 4 -20.30 9.07 3.63
CA ALA A 4 -19.36 10.15 3.42
C ALA A 4 -18.64 10.54 4.72
N CYS A 5 -17.43 11.08 4.58
CA CYS A 5 -16.66 11.60 5.69
C CYS A 5 -17.42 12.73 6.40
N PRO A 6 -17.55 12.73 7.74
CA PRO A 6 -18.26 13.78 8.46
C PRO A 6 -17.59 15.16 8.38
N VAL A 7 -16.26 15.20 8.13
CA VAL A 7 -15.46 16.43 8.10
C VAL A 7 -15.43 17.05 6.69
N CYS A 8 -15.11 16.26 5.67
CA CYS A 8 -14.94 16.76 4.30
C CYS A 8 -16.08 16.37 3.34
N LYS A 9 -17.07 15.61 3.79
CA LYS A 9 -18.21 15.10 2.99
C LYS A 9 -17.83 14.26 1.77
N GLN A 10 -16.57 13.82 1.69
CA GLN A 10 -16.09 12.97 0.60
C GLN A 10 -16.59 11.53 0.77
N ALA A 11 -17.00 10.92 -0.33
CA ALA A 11 -17.34 9.50 -0.39
C ALA A 11 -16.10 8.63 -0.09
N TYR A 12 -16.27 7.56 0.68
CA TYR A 12 -15.18 6.60 0.94
C TYR A 12 -14.86 5.71 -0.26
N GLU A 13 -15.77 5.66 -1.23
CA GLU A 13 -15.58 5.06 -2.55
C GLU A 13 -15.87 6.14 -3.60
N PRO A 14 -14.85 6.86 -4.10
CA PRO A 14 -15.05 7.88 -5.13
C PRO A 14 -15.54 7.28 -6.44
N GLU A 15 -15.10 6.06 -6.75
CA GLU A 15 -15.43 5.31 -7.96
C GLU A 15 -15.77 3.85 -7.63
N PRO A 16 -16.67 3.21 -8.39
CA PRO A 16 -16.94 1.78 -8.26
C PRO A 16 -15.65 0.99 -8.48
N GLY A 17 -15.28 0.16 -7.50
CA GLY A 17 -14.07 -0.65 -7.59
C GLY A 17 -12.78 0.01 -7.10
N PHE A 18 -12.86 1.19 -6.48
CA PHE A 18 -11.72 1.88 -5.85
C PHE A 18 -10.81 0.93 -5.01
N TYR A 19 -11.41 0.11 -4.15
CA TYR A 19 -10.65 -0.82 -3.30
C TYR A 19 -10.01 -1.97 -4.07
N TRP A 20 -10.59 -2.38 -5.21
CA TRP A 20 -9.98 -3.37 -6.09
C TRP A 20 -8.73 -2.79 -6.76
N GLY A 21 -8.79 -1.54 -7.24
CA GLY A 21 -7.61 -0.84 -7.75
C GLY A 21 -6.52 -0.67 -6.69
N ALA A 22 -6.89 -0.23 -5.48
CA ALA A 22 -5.97 -0.13 -4.35
C ALA A 22 -5.35 -1.48 -3.95
N MET A 23 -6.03 -2.60 -4.18
CA MET A 23 -5.49 -3.94 -3.96
C MET A 23 -4.32 -4.23 -4.92
N TYR A 24 -4.44 -3.88 -6.20
CA TYR A 24 -3.37 -4.07 -7.18
C TYR A 24 -2.11 -3.26 -6.84
N PHE A 25 -2.27 -2.02 -6.38
CA PHE A 25 -1.12 -1.24 -5.87
C PHE A 25 -0.46 -1.92 -4.66
N SER A 26 -1.26 -2.47 -3.75
CA SER A 26 -0.74 -3.18 -2.57
C SER A 26 0.03 -4.45 -2.95
N TYR A 27 -0.43 -5.16 -3.97
CA TYR A 27 0.29 -6.29 -4.54
C TYR A 27 1.64 -5.85 -5.11
N GLY A 28 1.66 -4.78 -5.91
CA GLY A 28 2.90 -4.21 -6.46
C GLY A 28 3.93 -3.85 -5.39
N PHE A 29 3.50 -3.19 -4.30
CA PHE A 29 4.37 -2.89 -3.16
C PHE A 29 4.89 -4.16 -2.46
N THR A 30 4.02 -5.15 -2.24
CA THR A 30 4.42 -6.41 -1.60
C THR A 30 5.45 -7.16 -2.45
N VAL A 31 5.29 -7.19 -3.77
CA VAL A 31 6.27 -7.77 -4.70
C VAL A 31 7.61 -7.03 -4.61
N ALA A 32 7.59 -5.69 -4.58
CA ALA A 32 8.80 -4.89 -4.43
C ALA A 32 9.52 -5.20 -3.11
N ILE A 33 8.79 -5.30 -1.99
CA ILE A 33 9.33 -5.70 -0.69
C ILE A 33 9.97 -7.08 -0.76
N PHE A 34 9.32 -8.03 -1.44
CA PHE A 34 9.82 -9.40 -1.58
C PHE A 34 11.15 -9.43 -2.33
N VAL A 35 11.22 -8.75 -3.48
CA VAL A 35 12.43 -8.68 -4.31
C VAL A 35 13.55 -7.95 -3.58
N ILE A 36 13.27 -6.77 -3.01
CA ILE A 36 14.27 -5.97 -2.30
C ILE A 36 14.83 -6.74 -1.11
N SER A 37 13.96 -7.33 -0.28
CA SER A 37 14.39 -8.08 0.90
C SER A 37 15.17 -9.34 0.52
N GLY A 38 14.75 -10.06 -0.52
CA GLY A 38 15.48 -11.23 -1.03
C GLY A 38 16.87 -10.88 -1.56
N VAL A 39 16.96 -9.82 -2.38
CA VAL A 39 18.25 -9.34 -2.91
C VAL A 39 19.17 -8.87 -1.78
N LEU A 40 18.64 -8.15 -0.78
CA LEU A 40 19.42 -7.72 0.38
C LEU A 40 19.95 -8.91 1.19
N LEU A 41 19.13 -9.93 1.43
CA LEU A 41 19.58 -11.13 2.13
C LEU A 41 20.67 -11.89 1.35
N TYR A 42 20.52 -12.01 0.03
CA TYR A 42 21.50 -12.69 -0.81
C TYR A 42 22.89 -12.01 -0.73
N TYR A 43 22.94 -10.70 -0.96
CA TYR A 43 24.21 -9.97 -1.02
C TYR A 43 24.77 -9.60 0.35
N LEU A 44 23.93 -9.26 1.33
CA LEU A 44 24.37 -8.73 2.62
C LEU A 44 24.51 -9.82 3.70
N ALA A 45 23.69 -10.87 3.64
CA ALA A 45 23.71 -11.98 4.59
C ALA A 45 24.37 -13.26 4.03
N ASN A 46 25.06 -13.17 2.89
CA ASN A 46 25.84 -14.24 2.28
C ASN A 46 25.01 -15.51 1.99
N ASP A 47 23.86 -15.32 1.32
CA ASP A 47 22.91 -16.38 0.97
C ASP A 47 22.53 -17.32 2.13
N PRO A 48 21.73 -16.84 3.11
CA PRO A 48 21.34 -17.64 4.27
C PRO A 48 20.37 -18.77 3.89
N PRO A 49 20.13 -19.75 4.78
CA PRO A 49 19.17 -20.83 4.51
C PRO A 49 17.73 -20.31 4.30
N LEU A 50 16.92 -21.07 3.55
CA LEU A 50 15.56 -20.69 3.11
C LEU A 50 14.64 -20.20 4.25
N TRP A 51 14.74 -20.77 5.45
CA TRP A 51 13.91 -20.37 6.59
C TRP A 51 14.15 -18.91 7.02
N VAL A 52 15.37 -18.39 6.80
CA VAL A 52 15.72 -16.98 7.05
C VAL A 52 15.02 -16.09 6.03
N TYR A 53 15.01 -16.47 4.76
CA TYR A 53 14.25 -15.75 3.73
C TYR A 53 12.76 -15.71 4.08
N ILE A 54 12.15 -16.84 4.43
CA ILE A 54 10.71 -16.90 4.76
C ILE A 54 10.39 -16.01 5.96
N SER A 55 11.18 -16.12 7.04
CA SER A 55 10.93 -15.37 8.28
C SER A 55 11.17 -13.87 8.12
N VAL A 56 12.27 -13.46 7.48
CA VAL A 56 12.60 -12.04 7.29
C VAL A 56 11.67 -11.40 6.28
N VAL A 57 11.49 -11.99 5.10
CA VAL A 57 10.62 -11.42 4.06
C VAL A 57 9.16 -11.39 4.54
N GLY A 58 8.69 -12.47 5.16
CA GLY A 58 7.35 -12.53 5.77
C GLY A 58 7.18 -11.52 6.90
N GLY A 59 8.18 -11.37 7.77
CA GLY A 59 8.19 -10.39 8.85
C GLY A 59 8.13 -8.96 8.34
N VAL A 60 8.98 -8.61 7.37
CA VAL A 60 9.00 -7.27 6.75
C VAL A 60 7.67 -6.98 6.05
N ALA A 61 7.14 -7.94 5.28
CA ALA A 61 5.85 -7.79 4.61
C ALA A 61 4.72 -7.52 5.62
N LEU A 62 4.63 -8.33 6.68
CA LEU A 62 3.61 -8.16 7.72
C LEU A 62 3.72 -6.81 8.44
N LEU A 63 4.93 -6.41 8.84
CA LEU A 63 5.18 -5.13 9.50
C LEU A 63 4.88 -3.93 8.59
N SER A 64 5.09 -4.08 7.28
CA SER A 64 4.82 -3.04 6.29
C SER A 64 3.34 -2.91 5.91
N THR A 65 2.49 -3.90 6.22
CA THR A 65 1.05 -3.94 5.87
C THR A 65 0.31 -2.61 6.09
N PRO A 66 0.35 -1.97 7.28
CA PRO A 66 -0.38 -0.72 7.49
C PRO A 66 0.10 0.41 6.57
N VAL A 67 1.40 0.44 6.28
CA VAL A 67 2.03 1.44 5.43
C VAL A 67 1.64 1.20 3.97
N VAL A 68 1.74 -0.03 3.50
CA VAL A 68 1.34 -0.44 2.15
C VAL A 68 -0.12 -0.10 1.89
N PHE A 69 -1.05 -0.50 2.77
CA PHE A 69 -2.47 -0.21 2.57
C PHE A 69 -2.79 1.28 2.59
N ARG A 70 -2.11 2.07 3.43
CA ARG A 70 -2.29 3.52 3.46
C ARG A 70 -1.86 4.16 2.14
N TYR A 71 -0.66 3.82 1.65
CA TYR A 71 -0.13 4.42 0.43
C TYR A 71 -0.83 3.92 -0.83
N SER A 72 -1.22 2.65 -0.91
CA SER A 72 -1.99 2.14 -2.04
C SER A 72 -3.31 2.86 -2.21
N ARG A 73 -4.03 3.13 -1.11
CA ARG A 73 -5.29 3.89 -1.14
C ARG A 73 -5.04 5.35 -1.47
N ALA A 74 -4.00 5.96 -0.92
CA ALA A 74 -3.63 7.33 -1.25
C ALA A 74 -3.31 7.47 -2.75
N LEU A 75 -2.50 6.58 -3.31
CA LEU A 75 -2.17 6.56 -4.75
C LEU A 75 -3.41 6.41 -5.61
N MET A 76 -4.31 5.48 -5.27
CA MET A 76 -5.57 5.34 -5.99
C MET A 76 -6.40 6.63 -5.95
N LEU A 77 -6.48 7.32 -4.80
CA LEU A 77 -7.16 8.61 -4.70
C LEU A 77 -6.52 9.70 -5.56
N TYR A 78 -5.18 9.77 -5.58
CA TYR A 78 -4.47 10.79 -6.35
C TYR A 78 -4.52 10.54 -7.86
N LEU A 79 -4.47 9.29 -8.29
CA LEU A 79 -4.41 8.93 -9.71
C LEU A 79 -5.81 8.80 -10.34
N PHE A 80 -6.78 8.26 -9.59
CA PHE A 80 -8.10 7.91 -10.11
C PHE A 80 -9.27 8.46 -9.28
N GLY A 81 -9.01 9.01 -8.09
CA GLY A 81 -10.08 9.46 -7.18
C GLY A 81 -10.89 10.65 -7.68
N GLY A 82 -10.48 11.34 -8.76
CA GLY A 82 -11.23 12.45 -9.35
C GLY A 82 -11.52 13.61 -8.39
N VAL A 83 -10.80 13.66 -7.26
CA VAL A 83 -11.04 14.62 -6.19
C VAL A 83 -10.35 15.92 -6.57
N GLU A 84 -11.13 16.91 -6.99
CA GLU A 84 -10.60 18.26 -7.15
C GLU A 84 -10.15 18.77 -5.79
N SER A 85 -8.86 19.05 -5.65
CA SER A 85 -8.28 19.61 -4.44
C SER A 85 -8.88 20.99 -4.21
N ARG A 86 -10.00 21.06 -3.47
CA ARG A 86 -10.60 22.33 -3.09
C ARG A 86 -9.58 23.05 -2.21
N PRO A 87 -8.99 24.20 -2.64
CA PRO A 87 -8.12 24.96 -1.76
C PRO A 87 -8.91 25.34 -0.50
N PRO A 88 -8.28 25.41 0.68
CA PRO A 88 -8.96 25.86 1.88
C PRO A 88 -9.56 27.23 1.59
N VAL A 89 -10.89 27.30 1.55
CA VAL A 89 -11.64 28.54 1.40
C VAL A 89 -11.34 29.34 2.67
N ALA A 90 -10.64 30.46 2.50
CA ALA A 90 -10.44 31.48 3.53
C ALA A 90 -11.75 32.21 3.84
#